data_AF-A0ABD1E2N7-F1
#
_entry.id   AF-A0ABD1E2N7-F1
#
_cell.length_a   1.000
_cell.length_b   1.000
_cell.length_c   1.000
_cell.angle_alpha   90.00
_cell.angle_beta   90.00
_cell.angle_gamma   90.00
#
_symmetry.space_group_name_H-M   'P 1'
#
loop_
_entity.id
_entity.type
_entity.pdbx_description
1 polymer ?
#
loop_
_entity_poly.entity_id
_entity_poly.type
_entity_poly.pdbx_seq_one_letter_code
_entity_poly.pdbx_strand_id
1 'polypeptide(L)'
;MKFAVFDVQGYMINNTFTAKELVIYDGKDLKSYLFKPTIKYSSLYKTDRRTANYLYHNIHGIPYNSGDVEYSELQEILDTNLSNFDIIFVKGQAKADFLRKHFANWAHIVNLENDVTEQQL
;
A
#
# COMPACT_ATOMS: atom_id res chain seq x y z
N MET A 1 14.05 -11.74 -15.84
CA MET A 1 13.78 -10.63 -14.92
C MET A 1 12.32 -10.23 -15.07
N LYS A 2 11.50 -10.58 -14.09
CA LYS A 2 10.11 -10.15 -13.98
C LYS A 2 10.03 -9.02 -12.96
N PHE A 3 9.33 -7.95 -13.30
CA PHE A 3 9.11 -6.84 -12.39
C PHE A 3 7.62 -6.58 -12.17
N ALA A 4 7.30 -6.00 -11.02
CA ALA A 4 6.00 -5.41 -10.74
C ALA A 4 6.17 -3.98 -10.26
N VAL A 5 5.18 -3.14 -10.51
CA VAL A 5 5.04 -1.81 -9.90
C VAL A 5 3.94 -1.91 -8.85
N PHE A 6 4.23 -1.38 -7.66
CA PHE A 6 3.36 -1.43 -6.50
C PHE A 6 3.03 -0.01 -6.02
N ASP A 7 1.75 0.25 -5.75
CA ASP A 7 1.31 1.40 -4.97
C ASP A 7 0.33 0.98 -3.87
N VAL A 8 0.36 1.70 -2.77
CA VAL A 8 -0.57 1.51 -1.65
C VAL A 8 -0.99 2.86 -1.08
N GLN A 9 -2.29 3.08 -0.99
CA GLN A 9 -2.89 4.20 -0.28
C GLN A 9 -3.50 3.68 1.01
N GLY A 10 -3.51 4.48 2.06
CA GLY A 10 -3.94 4.03 3.37
C GLY A 10 -3.99 5.14 4.40
N TYR A 11 -4.20 4.74 5.64
CA TYR A 11 -4.30 5.65 6.78
C TYR A 11 -3.45 5.16 7.94
N MET A 12 -3.04 6.10 8.79
CA MET A 12 -2.47 5.79 10.09
C MET A 12 -3.62 5.63 11.09
N ILE A 13 -3.83 4.41 11.59
CA ILE A 13 -4.74 4.10 12.70
C ILE A 13 -3.91 3.53 13.83
N ASN A 14 -4.08 4.05 15.05
CA ASN A 14 -3.29 3.61 16.21
C ASN A 14 -1.77 3.57 15.92
N ASN A 15 -1.26 4.58 15.22
CA ASN A 15 0.14 4.68 14.76
C ASN A 15 0.63 3.54 13.85
N THR A 16 -0.30 2.78 13.25
CA THR A 16 0.01 1.73 12.28
C THR A 16 -0.55 2.11 10.92
N PHE A 17 0.30 2.06 9.89
CA PHE A 17 -0.17 2.21 8.52
C PHE A 17 -1.05 1.01 8.14
N THR A 18 -2.28 1.30 7.74
CA THR A 18 -3.26 0.32 7.30
C THR A 18 -3.61 0.62 5.85
N ALA A 19 -3.42 -0.37 4.97
CA ALA A 19 -3.75 -0.24 3.56
C ALA A 19 -5.27 -0.04 3.38
N LYS A 20 -5.64 0.88 2.49
CA LYS A 20 -7.02 1.13 2.06
C LYS A 20 -7.22 0.69 0.63
N GLU A 21 -6.29 1.08 -0.23
CA GLU A 21 -6.25 0.63 -1.63
C GLU A 21 -4.83 0.16 -1.94
N LEU A 22 -4.74 -0.95 -2.66
CA LEU A 22 -3.48 -1.52 -3.13
C LEU A 22 -3.60 -1.77 -4.61
N VAL A 23 -2.56 -1.37 -5.36
CA VAL A 23 -2.51 -1.50 -6.80
C VAL A 23 -1.19 -2.16 -7.20
N ILE A 24 -1.30 -3.19 -8.04
CA ILE A 24 -0.16 -3.92 -8.61
C ILE A 24 -0.28 -3.89 -10.12
N TYR A 25 0.81 -3.54 -10.80
CA TYR A 25 0.96 -3.67 -12.24
C TYR A 25 2.11 -4.62 -12.55
N ASP A 26 1.85 -5.69 -13.29
CA ASP A 26 2.86 -6.72 -13.61
C ASP A 26 3.55 -6.54 -14.98
N GLY A 27 3.35 -5.39 -15.62
CA GLY A 27 3.80 -5.13 -16.98
C GLY A 27 2.77 -5.47 -18.06
N LYS A 28 1.63 -6.08 -17.68
CA LYS A 28 0.51 -6.38 -18.59
C LYS A 28 -0.81 -5.97 -18.00
N ASP A 29 -1.12 -6.47 -16.81
CA ASP A 29 -2.40 -6.33 -16.14
C ASP A 29 -2.26 -5.44 -14.89
N LEU A 30 -3.27 -4.60 -14.68
CA LEU A 30 -3.43 -3.80 -13.47
C LEU A 30 -4.44 -4.50 -12.56
N LYS A 31 -4.04 -4.76 -11.33
CA LYS A 31 -4.90 -5.34 -10.29
C LYS A 31 -5.02 -4.34 -9.15
N SER A 32 -6.25 -4.01 -8.76
CA SER A 32 -6.54 -3.13 -7.64
C SER A 32 -7.41 -3.84 -6.61
N TYR A 33 -7.13 -3.58 -5.33
CA TYR A 33 -7.82 -4.17 -4.20
C TYR A 33 -8.23 -3.06 -3.24
N LEU A 34 -9.52 -3.00 -2.90
CA LEU A 34 -10.07 -2.01 -1.99
C LEU A 34 -10.46 -2.68 -0.68
N PHE A 35 -9.67 -2.43 0.36
CA PHE A 35 -9.86 -3.09 1.65
C PHE A 35 -10.98 -2.46 2.47
N LYS A 36 -11.79 -3.32 3.08
CA LYS A 36 -12.70 -2.97 4.16
C LYS A 36 -11.92 -2.51 5.39
N PRO A 37 -12.48 -1.60 6.21
CA PRO A 37 -11.80 -1.14 7.42
C PRO A 37 -11.70 -2.25 8.47
N THR A 38 -10.55 -2.33 9.15
CA THR A 38 -10.32 -3.28 10.26
C THR A 38 -11.06 -2.89 11.56
N ILE A 39 -11.44 -1.61 11.69
CA ILE A 39 -12.13 -1.06 12.84
C ILE A 39 -13.34 -0.27 12.33
N LYS A 40 -14.49 -0.38 13.00
CA LYS A 40 -15.67 0.44 12.64
C LYS A 40 -15.35 1.93 12.85
N TYR A 41 -15.79 2.81 11.94
CA TYR A 41 -15.55 4.25 12.04
C TYR A 41 -15.97 4.87 13.38
N SER A 42 -17.09 4.39 13.94
CA SER A 42 -17.60 4.81 15.26
C SER A 42 -16.66 4.46 16.42
N SER A 43 -15.83 3.43 16.25
CA SER A 43 -14.90 2.92 17.25
C SER A 43 -13.50 3.52 17.16
N LEU A 44 -13.24 4.37 16.15
CA LEU A 44 -11.96 5.07 16.00
C LEU A 44 -11.75 6.12 17.09
N TYR A 45 -10.49 6.45 17.38
CA TYR A 45 -10.17 7.66 18.13
C TYR A 45 -10.53 8.91 17.33
N LYS A 46 -10.76 10.03 18.04
CA LYS A 46 -11.11 11.31 17.41
C LYS A 46 -10.02 11.79 16.44
N THR A 47 -8.75 11.54 16.76
CA THR A 47 -7.59 11.83 15.90
C THR A 47 -7.64 11.02 14.61
N ASP A 48 -7.90 9.71 14.72
CA ASP A 48 -7.91 8.81 13.57
C ASP A 48 -9.08 9.10 12.63
N ARG A 49 -10.26 9.47 13.18
CA ARG A 49 -11.38 9.98 12.37
C ARG A 49 -11.01 11.25 11.60
N ARG A 50 -10.27 12.19 12.22
CA ARG A 50 -9.81 13.40 11.54
C ARG A 50 -8.85 13.06 10.40
N THR A 51 -7.93 12.13 10.63
CA THR A 51 -7.01 11.63 9.60
C THR A 51 -7.79 10.98 8.45
N ALA A 52 -8.69 10.05 8.73
CA ALA A 52 -9.51 9.40 7.72
C ALA A 52 -10.35 10.40 6.91
N ASN A 53 -10.97 11.38 7.56
CA ASN A 53 -11.72 12.43 6.88
C ASN A 53 -10.82 13.33 6.04
N TYR A 54 -9.62 13.68 6.52
CA TYR A 54 -8.68 14.48 5.75
C TYR A 54 -8.24 13.76 4.48
N LEU A 55 -7.89 12.47 4.60
CA LEU A 55 -7.48 11.64 3.46
C LEU A 55 -8.61 11.47 2.44
N TYR A 56 -9.85 11.28 2.91
CA TYR A 56 -11.03 11.26 2.03
C TYR A 56 -11.19 12.57 1.26
N HIS A 57 -11.22 13.72 1.93
CA HIS A 57 -11.52 14.99 1.26
C HIS A 57 -10.36 15.57 0.45
N ASN A 58 -9.10 15.26 0.78
CA ASN A 58 -7.95 15.96 0.23
C ASN A 58 -6.91 15.08 -0.49
N ILE A 59 -6.93 13.77 -0.29
CA ILE A 59 -5.88 12.88 -0.84
C ILE A 59 -6.46 11.88 -1.84
N HIS A 60 -7.30 10.95 -1.40
CA HIS A 60 -7.68 9.79 -2.22
C HIS A 60 -9.16 9.69 -2.57
N GLY A 61 -10.06 10.44 -1.92
CA GLY A 61 -11.50 10.35 -2.22
C GLY A 61 -12.20 9.05 -1.81
N ILE A 62 -11.48 8.07 -1.25
CA ILE A 62 -12.01 6.78 -0.81
C ILE A 62 -12.74 6.88 0.54
N PRO A 63 -14.04 6.53 0.63
CA PRO A 63 -14.76 6.51 1.91
C PRO A 63 -14.17 5.50 2.90
N TYR A 64 -14.10 5.84 4.18
CA TYR A 64 -13.51 4.95 5.20
C TYR A 64 -14.18 3.56 5.24
N ASN A 65 -15.52 3.53 5.18
CA ASN A 65 -16.32 2.30 5.27
C ASN A 65 -16.47 1.55 3.92
N SER A 66 -15.86 2.03 2.82
CA SER A 66 -15.91 1.30 1.54
C SER A 66 -14.99 0.07 1.55
N GLY A 67 -15.01 -0.70 0.47
CA GLY A 67 -14.16 -1.86 0.27
C GLY A 67 -14.95 -3.16 0.14
N ASP A 68 -14.41 -4.05 -0.66
CA ASP A 68 -14.95 -5.36 -0.98
C ASP A 68 -14.04 -6.50 -0.50
N VAL A 69 -12.77 -6.22 -0.24
CA VAL A 69 -11.76 -7.17 0.25
C VAL A 69 -11.61 -7.09 1.76
N GLU A 70 -11.58 -8.22 2.47
CA GLU A 70 -11.28 -8.25 3.90
C GLU A 70 -9.78 -8.00 4.13
N TYR A 71 -9.41 -7.20 5.14
CA TYR A 71 -8.01 -6.90 5.41
C TYR A 71 -7.16 -8.13 5.75
N SER A 72 -7.79 -9.21 6.25
CA SER A 72 -7.13 -10.50 6.49
C SER A 72 -6.57 -11.14 5.22
N GLU A 73 -7.09 -10.79 4.04
CA GLU A 73 -6.66 -11.31 2.74
C GLU A 73 -5.39 -10.62 2.22
N LEU A 74 -4.94 -9.53 2.87
CA LEU A 74 -3.79 -8.72 2.42
C LEU A 74 -2.54 -9.57 2.16
N GLN A 75 -2.17 -10.46 3.07
CA GLN A 75 -0.96 -11.26 2.92
C GLN A 75 -1.08 -12.24 1.74
N GLU A 76 -2.22 -12.91 1.60
CA GLU A 76 -2.48 -13.82 0.49
C GLU A 76 -2.49 -13.10 -0.87
N ILE A 77 -3.05 -11.89 -0.93
CA ILE A 77 -3.02 -11.04 -2.12
C ILE A 77 -1.57 -10.68 -2.48
N LEU A 78 -0.77 -10.26 -1.50
CA LEU A 78 0.64 -9.94 -1.72
C LEU A 78 1.41 -11.17 -2.22
N ASP A 79 1.26 -12.31 -1.56
CA ASP A 79 1.97 -13.54 -1.92
C ASP A 79 1.54 -14.04 -3.31
N THR A 80 0.25 -14.06 -3.62
CA THR A 80 -0.27 -14.52 -4.91
C THR A 80 0.17 -13.64 -6.06
N ASN A 81 0.16 -12.32 -5.86
CA ASN A 81 0.41 -11.37 -6.94
C ASN A 81 1.85 -10.96 -7.09
N LEU A 82 2.69 -11.16 -6.06
CA LEU A 82 4.07 -10.70 -6.09
C LEU A 82 5.08 -11.86 -6.11
N SER A 83 4.76 -13.06 -5.59
CA SER A 83 5.73 -14.19 -5.39
C SER A 83 6.60 -14.58 -6.59
N ASN A 84 6.16 -14.26 -7.81
CA ASN A 84 6.87 -14.60 -9.05
C ASN A 84 7.70 -13.46 -9.65
N PHE A 85 7.87 -12.34 -8.94
CA PHE A 85 8.61 -11.17 -9.42
C PHE A 85 9.96 -11.05 -8.74
N ASP A 86 10.99 -10.79 -9.55
CA ASP A 86 12.37 -10.61 -9.07
C ASP A 86 12.54 -9.22 -8.43
N ILE A 87 11.85 -8.22 -8.99
CA ILE A 87 11.95 -6.80 -8.60
C ILE A 87 10.56 -6.21 -8.40
N ILE A 88 10.36 -5.50 -7.30
CA ILE A 88 9.14 -4.72 -7.04
C ILE A 88 9.53 -3.25 -6.95
N PHE A 89 9.06 -2.46 -7.91
CA PHE A 89 9.22 -1.01 -7.92
C PHE A 89 8.11 -0.36 -7.10
N VAL A 90 8.49 0.58 -6.26
CA VAL A 90 7.57 1.35 -5.44
C VAL A 90 8.06 2.79 -5.38
N LYS A 91 7.14 3.74 -5.25
CA LYS A 91 7.49 5.15 -5.04
C LYS A 91 7.25 5.56 -3.59
N GLY A 92 8.32 5.91 -2.89
CA GLY A 92 8.25 6.43 -1.52
C GLY A 92 8.68 5.42 -0.45
N GLN A 93 9.49 5.90 0.49
CA GLN A 93 10.10 5.07 1.53
C GLN A 93 9.05 4.38 2.41
N ALA A 94 7.98 5.07 2.81
CA ALA A 94 6.93 4.49 3.65
C ALA A 94 6.24 3.29 3.00
N LYS A 95 6.06 3.30 1.67
CA LYS A 95 5.46 2.19 0.92
C LYS A 95 6.44 1.05 0.73
N ALA A 96 7.72 1.36 0.54
CA ALA A 96 8.78 0.36 0.54
C ALA A 96 8.88 -0.37 1.89
N ASP A 97 8.79 0.37 3.00
CA ASP A 97 8.81 -0.19 4.36
C ASP A 97 7.56 -1.02 4.65
N PHE A 98 6.39 -0.60 4.15
CA PHE A 98 5.18 -1.42 4.16
C PHE A 98 5.42 -2.77 3.48
N LEU A 99 5.96 -2.79 2.26
CA LEU A 99 6.26 -4.04 1.57
C LEU A 99 7.28 -4.89 2.33
N ARG A 100 8.37 -4.30 2.83
CA ARG A 100 9.40 -5.01 3.60
C ARG A 100 8.85 -5.66 4.87
N LYS A 101 7.87 -5.03 5.51
CA LYS A 101 7.17 -5.62 6.68
C LYS A 101 6.39 -6.89 6.31
N HIS A 102 5.88 -6.97 5.07
CA HIS A 102 5.06 -8.08 4.59
C HIS A 102 5.85 -9.15 3.81
N PHE A 103 7.09 -8.86 3.39
CA PHE A 103 7.94 -9.78 2.64
C PHE A 103 9.21 -10.15 3.40
N ALA A 104 9.35 -11.43 3.73
CA ALA A 104 10.51 -11.97 4.46
C ALA A 104 11.73 -12.30 3.56
N ASN A 105 12.07 -11.45 2.57
CA ASN A 105 13.34 -11.43 1.81
C ASN A 105 13.43 -12.13 0.42
N TRP A 106 12.34 -12.43 -0.29
CA TRP A 106 12.46 -13.10 -1.60
C TRP A 106 12.46 -12.16 -2.83
N ALA A 107 11.94 -10.93 -2.73
CA ALA A 107 11.95 -9.95 -3.82
C ALA A 107 12.84 -8.73 -3.52
N HIS A 108 13.49 -8.19 -4.55
CA HIS A 108 14.24 -6.95 -4.45
C HIS A 108 13.30 -5.74 -4.56
N ILE A 109 13.12 -5.00 -3.46
CA ILE A 109 12.26 -3.81 -3.41
C ILE A 109 13.08 -2.56 -3.75
N VAL A 110 12.75 -1.94 -4.89
CA VAL A 110 13.38 -0.71 -5.38
C VAL A 110 12.47 0.49 -5.12
N ASN A 111 12.93 1.40 -4.25
CA ASN A 111 12.26 2.68 -4.07
C ASN A 111 12.74 3.66 -5.15
N LEU A 112 11.85 4.02 -6.07
CA LEU A 112 12.11 4.91 -7.20
C LEU A 112 12.52 6.34 -6.79
N GLU A 113 12.34 6.73 -5.53
CA GLU A 113 12.79 8.04 -5.03
C GLU A 113 14.26 8.06 -4.61
N ASN A 114 14.85 6.89 -4.37
CA ASN A 114 16.24 6.79 -3.93
C ASN A 114 17.24 6.87 -5.11
N ASP A 115 16.77 6.78 -6.36
CA ASP A 115 17.61 6.79 -7.57
C ASP A 115 17.77 8.21 -8.19
N VAL A 116 17.26 9.26 -7.54
CA VAL A 116 17.36 10.66 -8.02
C VAL A 116 18.52 11.43 -7.35
N THR A 117 19.29 10.80 -6.46
CA THR A 117 20.51 11.43 -5.93
C THR A 117 21.65 11.37 -6.95
N GLU A 118 21.82 12.49 -7.65
CA GLU A 118 23.08 13.04 -8.17
C GLU A 118 23.82 12.22 -9.25
N GLN A 119 23.36 12.35 -10.49
CA GLN A 119 24.34 12.54 -11.57
C GLN A 119 25.07 13.85 -11.29
N GLN A 120 26.34 13.69 -10.91
CA GLN A 120 27.36 14.70 -10.68
C GLN A 120 27.20 15.93 -11.59
N LEU A 121 26.92 17.09 -10.97
CA LEU A 121 27.20 18.41 -11.51
C LEU A 121 28.69 18.74 -11.35
#